data_AF-A0A1I7FVI4-F1
#
_entry.id   AF-A0A1I7FVI4-F1
#
_cell.length_a   1.000
_cell.length_b   1.000
_cell.length_c   1.000
_cell.angle_alpha   90.00
_cell.angle_beta   90.00
_cell.angle_gamma   90.00
#
_symmetry.space_group_name_H-M   'P 1'
#
loop_
_entity.id
_entity.type
_entity.pdbx_description
1 polymer ?
#
loop_
_entity_poly.entity_id
_entity_poly.type
_entity_poly.pdbx_seq_one_letter_code
_entity_poly.pdbx_strand_id
1 'polypeptide(L)'
;MAKCGAKTRKGTLCKNNAMANGRCRMHGGKSTGPPLGNKNAVTTGEYETIWLDTLDDTERVLFHAVNTDALAQLDNEIRLTEIRERRMLQRIQRLQQSKEMGVAQLTKFKKNGPDGEESSEEFLMQPVVDTIQRIEEALTRVQERKLKLIELKHRILSGGRDDTNSLGDLVKAIRESAQA
;
A
#
# COMPACT_ATOMS: atom_id res chain seq x y z
N MET A 1 23.13 37.45 -23.56
CA MET A 1 22.07 36.89 -22.69
C MET A 1 21.44 35.68 -23.37
N ALA A 2 21.33 34.56 -22.66
CA ALA A 2 20.65 33.37 -23.19
C ALA A 2 19.15 33.63 -23.40
N LYS A 3 18.57 33.01 -24.43
CA LYS A 3 17.13 33.10 -24.75
C LYS A 3 16.36 31.96 -24.07
N CYS A 4 15.09 32.20 -23.79
CA CYS A 4 14.22 31.21 -23.15
C CYS A 4 13.98 30.00 -24.05
N GLY A 5 14.21 28.79 -23.52
CA GLY A 5 14.06 27.53 -24.26
C GLY A 5 12.61 27.05 -24.48
N ALA A 6 11.60 27.79 -24.06
CA ALA A 6 10.20 27.38 -24.21
C ALA A 6 9.63 27.77 -25.58
N LYS A 7 8.71 26.95 -26.12
CA LYS A 7 7.95 27.26 -27.33
C LYS A 7 6.73 28.13 -26.98
N THR A 8 6.42 29.08 -27.85
CA THR A 8 5.19 29.88 -27.77
C THR A 8 4.00 29.09 -28.32
N ARG A 9 2.77 29.60 -28.14
CA ARG A 9 1.55 28.99 -28.71
C ARG A 9 1.59 28.86 -30.24
N LYS A 10 2.42 29.65 -30.93
CA LYS A 10 2.63 29.59 -32.38
C LYS A 10 3.72 28.58 -32.80
N GLY A 11 4.21 27.76 -31.87
CA GLY A 11 5.26 26.75 -32.11
C GLY A 11 6.69 27.31 -32.23
N THR A 12 6.85 28.63 -32.30
CA THR A 12 8.16 29.30 -32.39
C THR A 12 8.82 29.44 -31.02
N LEU A 13 10.16 29.51 -31.00
CA LEU A 13 10.94 29.70 -29.76
C LEU A 13 10.67 31.06 -29.10
N CYS A 14 10.69 31.09 -27.77
CA CYS A 14 10.48 32.30 -27.00
C CYS A 14 11.66 33.28 -27.17
N LYS A 15 11.34 34.52 -27.55
CA LYS A 15 12.35 35.58 -27.76
C LYS A 15 12.78 36.30 -26.48
N ASN A 16 12.12 36.04 -25.35
CA ASN A 16 12.46 36.64 -24.06
C ASN A 16 13.80 36.11 -23.54
N ASN A 17 14.46 36.93 -22.74
CA ASN A 17 15.71 36.54 -22.07
C ASN A 17 15.41 35.47 -20.99
N ALA A 18 16.28 34.48 -20.90
CA ALA A 18 16.22 33.44 -19.88
C ALA A 18 16.70 33.99 -18.51
N MET A 19 16.08 33.49 -17.45
CA MET A 19 16.59 33.59 -16.08
C MET A 19 17.61 32.46 -15.83
N ALA A 20 18.16 32.36 -14.62
CA ALA A 20 19.15 31.34 -14.26
C ALA A 20 18.68 29.89 -14.56
N ASN A 21 17.37 29.64 -14.48
CA ASN A 21 16.77 28.34 -14.79
C ASN A 21 16.52 28.08 -16.29
N GLY A 22 17.05 28.91 -17.20
CA GLY A 22 16.89 28.75 -18.65
C GLY A 22 15.52 29.17 -19.21
N ARG A 23 14.58 29.63 -18.36
CA ARG A 23 13.24 30.06 -18.75
C ARG A 23 13.00 31.53 -18.45
N CYS A 24 12.17 32.21 -19.25
CA CYS A 24 11.81 33.60 -18.99
C CYS A 24 10.71 33.69 -17.93
N ARG A 25 10.51 34.89 -17.36
CA ARG A 25 9.45 35.19 -16.38
C ARG A 25 8.06 34.66 -16.76
N MET A 26 7.72 34.70 -18.06
CA MET A 26 6.40 34.28 -18.56
C MET A 26 6.26 32.77 -18.80
N HIS A 27 7.37 32.02 -18.86
CA HIS A 27 7.38 30.59 -19.16
C HIS A 27 7.93 29.76 -17.99
N GLY A 28 7.71 30.20 -16.74
CA GLY A 28 8.15 29.48 -15.54
C GLY A 28 9.52 29.89 -15.00
N GLY A 29 10.11 30.99 -15.48
CA GLY A 29 11.35 31.53 -14.94
C GLY A 29 11.29 31.87 -13.45
N LYS A 30 10.09 32.22 -12.94
CA LYS A 30 9.82 32.46 -11.51
C LYS A 30 9.48 31.19 -10.71
N SER A 31 9.25 30.06 -11.39
CA SER A 31 8.91 28.79 -10.75
C SER A 31 10.21 28.03 -10.49
N THR A 32 10.87 28.33 -9.38
CA THR A 32 12.16 27.73 -8.97
C THR A 32 12.00 26.37 -8.28
N GLY A 33 10.81 25.77 -8.35
CA GLY A 33 10.45 24.62 -7.54
C GLY A 33 10.13 25.00 -6.09
N PRO A 34 9.57 24.06 -5.32
CA PRO A 34 9.34 24.25 -3.90
C PRO A 34 10.67 24.31 -3.11
N PRO A 35 10.69 24.93 -1.92
CA PRO A 35 11.82 24.84 -1.01
C PRO A 35 12.15 23.38 -0.67
N LEU A 36 13.42 23.10 -0.39
CA LEU A 36 13.85 21.80 0.11
C LEU A 36 13.10 21.47 1.40
N GLY A 37 12.55 20.26 1.51
CA GLY A 37 11.75 19.83 2.67
C GLY A 37 10.28 20.29 2.67
N ASN A 38 9.77 20.85 1.56
CA ASN A 38 8.35 21.20 1.46
C ASN A 38 7.45 19.96 1.53
N LYS A 39 6.56 19.91 2.53
CA LYS A 39 5.58 18.82 2.73
C LYS A 39 4.21 19.08 2.10
N ASN A 40 4.00 20.21 1.40
CA ASN A 40 2.69 20.58 0.86
C ASN A 40 2.14 19.63 -0.22
N ALA A 41 2.98 18.77 -0.80
CA ALA A 41 2.58 17.76 -1.79
C ALA A 41 2.56 16.33 -1.21
N VAL A 42 2.78 16.17 0.10
CA VAL A 42 2.69 14.87 0.76
C VAL A 42 1.21 14.50 0.87
N THR A 43 0.81 13.45 0.16
CA THR A 43 -0.56 12.92 0.19
C THR A 43 -0.68 11.71 1.10
N THR A 44 0.24 10.75 0.98
CA THR A 44 0.20 9.46 1.70
C THR A 44 1.35 9.26 2.69
N GLY A 45 2.44 10.02 2.55
CA GLY A 45 3.64 9.88 3.39
C GLY A 45 4.50 8.64 3.11
N GLU A 46 4.11 7.77 2.16
CA GLU A 46 4.72 6.44 1.94
C GLU A 46 6.21 6.50 1.53
N TYR A 47 6.63 7.61 0.93
CA TYR A 47 8.01 7.86 0.50
C TYR A 47 8.71 8.93 1.34
N GLU A 48 8.18 9.28 2.51
CA GLU A 48 8.86 10.20 3.41
C GLU A 48 10.11 9.54 4.01
N THR A 49 11.19 10.31 4.07
CA THR A 49 12.41 9.89 4.77
C THR A 49 12.24 10.20 6.26
N ILE A 50 12.27 9.16 7.09
CA ILE A 50 12.16 9.25 8.55
C ILE A 50 13.56 9.12 9.15
N TRP A 51 13.95 10.11 9.96
CA TRP A 51 15.23 10.10 10.67
C TRP A 51 15.00 9.80 12.15
N LEU A 52 15.89 9.01 12.77
CA LEU A 52 15.71 8.54 14.15
C LEU A 52 15.63 9.68 15.18
N ASP A 53 16.38 10.75 14.94
CA ASP A 53 16.42 11.97 15.75
C ASP A 53 15.14 12.81 15.64
N THR A 54 14.37 12.63 14.57
CA THR A 54 13.09 13.31 14.36
C THR A 54 11.89 12.60 14.97
N LEU A 55 12.08 11.40 15.53
CA LEU A 55 11.00 10.63 16.15
C LEU A 55 10.52 11.28 17.46
N ASP A 56 9.21 11.33 17.62
CA ASP A 56 8.59 11.69 18.90
C ASP A 56 8.77 10.56 19.95
N ASP A 57 8.40 10.84 21.20
CA ASP A 57 8.61 9.89 22.29
C ASP A 57 7.78 8.60 22.13
N THR A 58 6.59 8.69 21.54
CA THR A 58 5.72 7.53 21.30
C THR A 58 6.27 6.67 20.16
N GLU A 59 6.73 7.31 19.08
CA GLU A 59 7.36 6.67 17.94
C GLU A 59 8.67 5.99 18.33
N ARG A 60 9.45 6.60 19.22
CA ARG A 60 10.70 6.03 19.73
C ARG A 60 10.45 4.76 20.54
N VAL A 61 9.45 4.78 21.43
CA VAL A 61 9.05 3.57 22.18
C VAL A 61 8.58 2.48 21.21
N LEU A 62 7.75 2.85 20.23
CA LEU A 62 7.26 1.91 19.22
C LEU A 62 8.42 1.32 18.40
N PHE A 63 9.35 2.13 17.95
CA PHE A 63 10.52 1.71 17.17
C PHE A 63 11.30 0.60 17.87
N HIS A 64 11.49 0.71 19.19
CA HIS A 64 12.17 -0.32 19.99
C HIS A 64 11.28 -1.51 20.33
N ALA A 65 9.96 -1.33 20.42
CA ALA A 65 9.03 -2.40 20.73
C ALA A 65 8.68 -3.29 19.53
N VAL A 66 8.84 -2.79 18.30
CA VAL A 66 8.53 -3.55 17.08
C VAL A 66 9.51 -4.72 16.94
N ASN A 67 8.98 -5.93 16.93
CA ASN A 67 9.75 -7.13 16.65
C ASN A 67 10.10 -7.19 15.15
N THR A 68 11.39 -7.26 14.83
CA THR A 68 11.91 -7.34 13.46
C THR A 68 12.13 -8.77 12.96
N ASP A 69 11.90 -9.79 13.79
CA ASP A 69 11.98 -11.19 13.38
C ASP A 69 10.87 -11.52 12.37
N ALA A 70 11.29 -11.92 11.16
CA ALA A 70 10.39 -12.19 10.05
C ALA A 70 9.40 -13.33 10.36
N LEU A 71 9.86 -14.38 11.06
CA LEU A 71 9.00 -15.51 11.42
C LEU A 71 7.95 -15.09 12.46
N ALA A 72 8.34 -14.36 13.50
CA ALA A 72 7.41 -13.82 14.48
C ALA A 72 6.41 -12.82 13.86
N GLN A 73 6.84 -11.98 12.92
CA GLN A 73 5.94 -11.08 12.19
C GLN A 73 4.91 -11.84 11.36
N LEU A 74 5.34 -12.87 10.61
CA LEU A 74 4.44 -13.72 9.84
C LEU A 74 3.44 -14.46 10.74
N ASP A 75 3.89 -14.97 11.89
CA ASP A 75 3.00 -15.62 12.85
C ASP A 75 1.93 -14.69 13.40
N ASN A 76 2.31 -13.46 13.74
CA ASN A 76 1.37 -12.46 14.22
C ASN A 76 0.35 -12.10 13.12
N GLU A 77 0.79 -11.94 11.88
CA GLU A 77 -0.10 -11.62 10.77
C GLU A 77 -1.06 -12.79 10.45
N ILE A 78 -0.60 -14.04 10.49
CA ILE A 78 -1.45 -15.22 10.32
C ILE A 78 -2.51 -15.26 11.43
N ARG A 79 -2.12 -15.08 12.70
CA ARG A 79 -3.07 -15.05 13.84
C ARG A 79 -4.11 -13.94 13.70
N LEU A 80 -3.69 -12.73 13.32
CA LEU A 80 -4.62 -11.61 13.11
C LEU A 80 -5.57 -11.88 11.93
N THR A 81 -5.07 -12.56 10.89
CA THR A 81 -5.88 -12.95 9.73
C THR A 81 -6.94 -13.99 10.11
N GLU A 82 -6.61 -14.99 10.94
CA GLU A 82 -7.59 -15.93 11.49
C GLU A 82 -8.71 -15.22 12.28
N ILE A 83 -8.35 -14.28 13.15
CA ILE A 83 -9.33 -13.50 13.91
C ILE A 83 -10.22 -12.68 12.97
N ARG A 84 -9.65 -12.13 11.89
CA ARG A 84 -10.37 -11.38 10.87
C ARG A 84 -11.39 -12.27 10.14
N GLU A 85 -10.98 -13.47 9.71
CA GLU A 85 -11.85 -14.47 9.08
C GLU A 85 -13.02 -14.82 10.01
N ARG A 86 -12.75 -15.14 11.27
CA ARG A 86 -13.79 -15.45 12.27
C ARG A 86 -14.80 -14.31 12.42
N ARG A 87 -14.33 -13.06 12.52
CA ARG A 87 -15.22 -11.88 12.64
C ARG A 87 -16.07 -11.68 11.40
N MET A 88 -15.53 -11.96 10.21
CA MET A 88 -16.27 -11.88 8.95
C MET A 88 -17.34 -12.96 8.87
N LEU A 89 -17.02 -14.21 9.21
CA LEU A 89 -17.99 -15.30 9.29
C LEU A 89 -19.12 -15.01 10.30
N GLN A 90 -18.79 -14.47 11.47
CA GLN A 90 -19.78 -14.03 12.46
C GLN A 90 -20.68 -12.89 11.95
N ARG A 91 -20.20 -12.04 11.03
CA ARG A 91 -21.04 -11.03 10.38
C ARG A 91 -21.96 -11.66 9.35
N ILE A 92 -21.45 -12.59 8.53
CA ILE A 92 -22.26 -13.36 7.57
C ILE A 92 -23.39 -14.09 8.30
N GLN A 93 -23.10 -14.80 9.38
CA GLN A 93 -24.11 -15.53 10.16
C GLN A 93 -25.22 -14.60 10.68
N ARG A 94 -24.85 -13.44 11.22
CA ARG A 94 -25.82 -12.43 11.68
C ARG A 94 -26.68 -11.88 10.54
N LEU A 95 -26.08 -11.65 9.38
CA LEU A 95 -26.80 -11.16 8.20
C LEU A 95 -27.71 -12.24 7.60
N GLN A 96 -27.31 -13.51 7.62
CA GLN A 96 -28.15 -14.62 7.20
C GLN A 96 -29.40 -14.72 8.09
N GLN A 97 -29.24 -14.62 9.42
CA GLN A 97 -30.36 -14.57 10.36
C GLN A 97 -31.26 -13.35 10.10
N SER A 98 -30.70 -12.16 9.85
CA SER A 98 -31.52 -10.98 9.55
C SER A 98 -32.27 -11.09 8.21
N LYS A 99 -31.67 -11.77 7.22
CA LYS A 99 -32.31 -12.08 5.93
C LYS A 99 -33.52 -13.00 6.12
N GLU A 100 -33.37 -14.05 6.92
CA GLU A 100 -34.48 -14.98 7.25
C GLU A 100 -35.63 -14.28 7.98
N MET A 101 -35.30 -13.29 8.82
CA MET A 101 -36.26 -12.44 9.52
C MET A 101 -36.86 -11.32 8.63
N GLY A 102 -36.50 -11.22 7.35
CA GLY A 102 -37.05 -10.25 6.39
C GLY A 102 -36.63 -8.80 6.62
N VAL A 103 -35.55 -8.54 7.37
CA VAL A 103 -35.10 -7.18 7.70
C VAL A 103 -34.14 -6.65 6.64
N ALA A 104 -34.48 -5.55 5.97
CA ALA A 104 -33.60 -4.87 5.01
C ALA A 104 -32.51 -4.04 5.71
N GLN A 105 -31.31 -3.97 5.13
CA GLN A 105 -30.20 -3.22 5.72
C GLN A 105 -30.21 -1.77 5.22
N LEU A 106 -30.36 -0.82 6.16
CA LEU A 106 -30.33 0.61 5.87
C LEU A 106 -28.89 1.12 5.95
N THR A 107 -28.36 1.60 4.83
CA THR A 107 -27.03 2.22 4.77
C THR A 107 -27.15 3.72 4.56
N LYS A 108 -26.53 4.51 5.46
CA LYS A 108 -26.44 5.96 5.35
C LYS A 108 -25.24 6.33 4.50
N PHE A 109 -25.44 7.13 3.47
CA PHE A 109 -24.34 7.75 2.73
C PHE A 109 -24.52 9.27 2.71
N LYS A 110 -23.41 9.99 2.88
CA LYS A 110 -23.36 11.45 2.71
C LYS A 110 -23.01 11.74 1.27
N LYS A 111 -23.91 12.40 0.55
CA LYS A 111 -23.60 12.97 -0.76
C LYS A 111 -23.19 14.42 -0.54
N ASN A 112 -22.01 14.78 -1.02
CA ASN A 112 -21.58 16.17 -1.00
C ASN A 112 -22.13 16.84 -2.26
N GLY A 113 -22.90 17.91 -2.10
CA GLY A 113 -23.31 18.76 -3.22
C GLY A 113 -22.09 19.40 -3.92
N PRO A 114 -22.23 19.80 -5.20
CA PRO A 114 -21.14 20.39 -5.98
C PRO A 114 -20.53 21.65 -5.34
N ASP A 115 -21.27 22.33 -4.45
CA ASP A 115 -20.85 23.58 -3.80
C ASP A 115 -20.65 23.45 -2.27
N GLY A 116 -20.56 22.24 -1.73
CA GLY A 116 -20.18 22.00 -0.32
C GLY A 116 -21.24 22.35 0.74
N GLU A 117 -22.36 22.98 0.37
CA GLU A 117 -23.47 23.30 1.26
C GLU A 117 -24.73 22.53 0.86
N GLU A 118 -24.79 21.27 1.28
CA GLU A 118 -25.97 20.52 1.70
C GLU A 118 -25.58 19.03 1.73
N SER A 119 -25.29 18.52 2.93
CA SER A 119 -25.18 17.07 3.11
C SER A 119 -26.59 16.50 3.26
N SER A 120 -27.17 16.00 2.18
CA SER A 120 -28.39 15.20 2.27
C SER A 120 -28.05 13.81 2.81
N GLU A 121 -28.77 13.38 3.84
CA GLU A 121 -28.70 12.00 4.35
C GLU A 121 -29.65 11.14 3.52
N GLU A 122 -29.10 10.40 2.56
CA GLU A 122 -29.88 9.44 1.78
C GLU A 122 -29.73 8.04 2.39
N PHE A 123 -30.86 7.36 2.55
CA PHE A 123 -30.93 6.01 3.09
C PHE A 123 -31.08 5.01 1.96
N LEU A 124 -30.02 4.24 1.68
CA LEU A 124 -30.10 3.17 0.71
C LEU A 124 -30.49 1.88 1.43
N MET A 125 -31.66 1.32 1.08
CA MET A 125 -31.99 -0.06 1.42
C MET A 125 -31.16 -0.98 0.53
N GLN A 126 -30.11 -1.57 1.12
CA GLN A 126 -29.33 -2.59 0.44
C GLN A 126 -29.96 -3.96 0.73
N PRO A 127 -30.16 -4.80 -0.30
CA PRO A 127 -30.47 -6.20 -0.08
C PRO A 127 -29.38 -6.81 0.82
N VAL A 128 -29.80 -7.48 1.89
CA VAL A 128 -28.86 -8.16 2.82
C VAL A 128 -27.97 -9.16 2.07
N VAL A 129 -28.48 -9.72 0.97
CA VAL A 129 -27.77 -10.63 0.07
C VAL A 129 -26.53 -9.98 -0.54
N ASP A 130 -26.63 -8.75 -1.04
CA ASP A 130 -25.51 -8.04 -1.68
C ASP A 130 -24.41 -7.73 -0.65
N THR A 131 -24.78 -7.43 0.59
CA THR A 131 -23.81 -7.26 1.68
C THR A 131 -23.12 -8.56 2.03
N ILE A 132 -23.85 -9.68 2.08
CA ILE A 132 -23.26 -11.01 2.31
C ILE A 132 -22.25 -11.32 1.20
N GLN A 133 -22.62 -11.16 -0.08
CA GLN A 133 -21.74 -11.41 -1.22
C GLN A 133 -20.45 -10.59 -1.16
N ARG A 134 -20.55 -9.29 -0.84
CA ARG A 134 -19.36 -8.43 -0.67
C ARG A 134 -18.44 -8.91 0.46
N ILE A 135 -19.01 -9.39 1.56
CA ILE A 135 -18.23 -9.94 2.68
C ILE A 135 -17.60 -11.28 2.29
N GLU A 136 -18.29 -12.13 1.54
CA GLU A 136 -17.77 -13.40 1.01
C GLU A 136 -16.60 -13.17 0.06
N GLU A 137 -16.73 -12.26 -0.92
CA GLU A 137 -15.63 -11.88 -1.81
C GLU A 137 -14.43 -11.32 -1.04
N ALA A 138 -14.70 -10.49 -0.02
CA ALA A 138 -13.65 -9.98 0.85
C ALA A 138 -13.00 -11.11 1.67
N LEU A 139 -13.78 -12.11 2.09
CA LEU A 139 -13.28 -13.26 2.84
C LEU A 139 -12.34 -14.08 1.97
N THR A 140 -12.68 -14.31 0.70
CA THR A 140 -11.80 -14.98 -0.27
C THR A 140 -10.47 -14.25 -0.41
N ARG A 141 -10.48 -12.92 -0.53
CA ARG A 141 -9.23 -12.12 -0.59
C ARG A 141 -8.39 -12.23 0.67
N VAL A 142 -9.04 -12.30 1.84
CA VAL A 142 -8.36 -12.50 3.13
C VAL A 142 -7.74 -13.89 3.21
N GLN A 143 -8.45 -14.92 2.76
CA GLN A 143 -7.96 -16.30 2.69
C GLN A 143 -6.77 -16.44 1.72
N GLU A 144 -6.82 -15.81 0.55
CA GLU A 144 -5.68 -15.76 -0.37
C GLU A 144 -4.45 -15.10 0.25
N ARG A 145 -4.64 -14.00 0.99
CA ARG A 145 -3.55 -13.35 1.74
C ARG A 145 -2.97 -14.29 2.79
N LYS A 146 -3.81 -15.02 3.53
CA LYS A 146 -3.39 -16.02 4.51
C LYS A 146 -2.55 -17.12 3.90
N LEU A 147 -2.98 -17.66 2.74
CA LEU A 147 -2.22 -18.66 2.00
C LEU A 147 -0.83 -18.14 1.63
N LYS A 148 -0.74 -16.92 1.08
CA LYS A 148 0.55 -16.29 0.75
C LYS A 148 1.46 -16.13 1.98
N LEU A 149 0.91 -15.76 3.14
CA LEU A 149 1.70 -15.66 4.38
C LEU A 149 2.23 -17.01 4.84
N ILE A 150 1.42 -18.06 4.75
CA ILE A 150 1.81 -19.43 5.09
C ILE A 150 2.89 -19.93 4.12
N GLU A 151 2.72 -19.69 2.81
CA GLU A 151 3.73 -20.03 1.80
C GLU A 151 5.06 -19.32 2.05
N LEU A 152 5.02 -18.02 2.37
CA LEU A 152 6.22 -17.25 2.72
C LEU A 152 6.88 -17.81 3.99
N LYS A 153 6.10 -18.11 5.03
CA LYS A 153 6.61 -18.73 6.25
C LYS A 153 7.26 -20.08 5.97
N HIS A 154 6.59 -20.93 5.19
CA HIS A 154 7.13 -22.23 4.78
C HIS A 154 8.42 -22.08 3.97
N ARG A 155 8.49 -21.10 3.05
CA ARG A 155 9.71 -20.82 2.26
C ARG A 155 10.89 -20.43 3.14
N ILE A 156 10.67 -19.55 4.12
CA ILE A 156 11.71 -19.12 5.06
C ILE A 156 12.16 -20.30 5.95
N LEU A 157 11.21 -21.09 6.46
CA LEU A 157 11.50 -22.28 7.28
C LEU A 157 12.19 -23.39 6.49
N SER A 158 11.86 -23.54 5.21
CA SER A 158 12.46 -24.52 4.28
C SER A 158 13.84 -24.08 3.78
N GLY A 159 14.49 -23.13 4.47
CA GLY A 159 15.76 -22.49 4.16
C GLY A 159 16.63 -23.24 3.14
N GLY A 160 16.83 -22.64 1.98
CA GLY A 160 17.98 -22.95 1.12
C GLY A 160 18.11 -24.42 0.70
N ARG A 161 17.05 -25.06 0.18
CA ARG A 161 17.19 -26.38 -0.49
C ARG A 161 18.03 -26.36 -1.77
N ASP A 162 18.66 -25.21 -2.11
CA ASP A 162 19.68 -25.11 -3.15
C ASP A 162 21.11 -25.30 -2.62
N ASP A 163 21.35 -25.24 -1.29
CA ASP A 163 22.71 -25.45 -0.74
C ASP A 163 23.10 -26.94 -0.70
N THR A 164 22.12 -27.85 -0.74
CA THR A 164 22.40 -29.28 -0.94
C THR A 164 22.86 -29.60 -2.36
N ASN A 165 22.51 -28.75 -3.33
CA ASN A 165 23.05 -28.85 -4.68
C ASN A 165 24.51 -28.38 -4.70
N SER A 166 24.86 -27.32 -3.95
CA SER A 166 26.24 -26.83 -3.86
C SER A 166 27.21 -27.87 -3.25
N LEU A 167 26.81 -28.56 -2.17
CA LEU A 167 27.60 -29.66 -1.60
C LEU A 167 27.65 -30.90 -2.51
N GLY A 168 26.54 -31.22 -3.18
CA GLY A 168 26.49 -32.32 -4.16
C GLY A 168 27.38 -32.05 -5.38
N ASP A 169 27.37 -30.83 -5.88
CA ASP A 169 28.17 -30.36 -7.02
C ASP A 169 29.67 -30.28 -6.65
N LEU A 170 29.99 -29.87 -5.42
CA LEU A 170 31.36 -29.93 -4.87
C LEU A 170 31.87 -31.37 -4.77
N VAL A 171 31.06 -32.30 -4.23
CA VAL A 171 31.45 -33.71 -4.12
C VAL A 171 31.62 -34.35 -5.51
N LYS A 172 30.79 -33.96 -6.48
CA LYS A 172 30.90 -34.40 -7.87
C LYS A 172 32.16 -33.85 -8.55
N ALA A 173 32.44 -32.55 -8.40
CA ALA A 173 33.66 -31.92 -8.93
C ALA A 173 34.94 -32.53 -8.33
N ILE A 174 34.95 -32.84 -7.02
CA ILE A 174 36.07 -33.52 -6.38
C ILE A 174 36.27 -34.93 -6.98
N ARG A 175 35.20 -35.71 -7.18
CA ARG A 175 35.30 -37.04 -7.80
C ARG A 175 35.80 -36.98 -9.24
N GLU A 176 35.34 -36.02 -10.03
CA GLU A 176 35.78 -35.83 -11.41
C GLU A 176 37.25 -35.39 -11.49
N SER A 177 37.70 -34.54 -10.55
CA SER A 177 39.12 -34.15 -10.45
C SER A 177 40.07 -35.26 -9.97
N ALA A 178 39.55 -36.27 -9.26
CA ALA A 178 40.34 -37.41 -8.78
C ALA A 178 40.44 -38.54 -9.82
N GLN A 179 39.73 -38.44 -10.94
CA GLN A 179 39.70 -39.40 -12.04
C GLN A 179 40.44 -38.92 -13.30
N ALA A 180 41.02 -37.71 -13.28
CA ALA A 180 41.91 -37.16 -14.30
C ALA A 180 43.38 -37.26 -13.86
#